data_AF-A0A257LZ57-F1
#
_entry.id   AF-A0A257LZ57-F1
#
_cell.length_a   1.000
_cell.length_b   1.000
_cell.length_c   1.000
_cell.angle_alpha   90.00
_cell.angle_beta   90.00
_cell.angle_gamma   90.00
#
_symmetry.space_group_name_H-M   'P 1'
#
loop_
_entity.id
_entity.type
_entity.pdbx_description
1 polymer ?
#
loop_
_entity_poly.entity_id
_entity_poly.type
_entity_poly.pdbx_seq_one_letter_code
_entity_poly.pdbx_strand_id
1 'polypeptide(L)'
;MKTFKLLLGVAAIAAAFAAASAHAQSFSATLTGLGPQLLTTGTFNGVDYSTRNAGILEFDFGDAFCVEAGQGIGFPETLVYDIQDPSSLTSHNTISKLVGGYLASGQTDLDAAAVQWAIWEVIQDGTGGSLSTGSVRVEDASVSSLANTYLSQVD
;
A
#
# COMPACT_ATOMS: atom_id res chain seq x y z
N MET A 1 -14.40 8.34 -15.46
CA MET A 1 -13.24 7.42 -15.36
C MET A 1 -12.71 7.54 -13.94
N LYS A 2 -12.49 6.41 -13.25
CA LYS A 2 -11.93 6.41 -11.90
C LYS A 2 -10.40 6.38 -12.04
N THR A 3 -9.71 7.31 -11.38
CA THR A 3 -8.24 7.36 -11.37
C THR A 3 -7.77 6.65 -10.11
N PHE A 4 -7.01 5.57 -10.25
CA PHE A 4 -6.45 4.82 -9.13
C PHE A 4 -5.01 5.25 -8.88
N LYS A 5 -4.65 5.45 -7.62
CA LYS A 5 -3.26 5.68 -7.20
C LYS A 5 -2.67 4.37 -6.70
N LEU A 6 -1.47 4.03 -7.19
CA LEU A 6 -0.73 2.83 -6.81
C LEU A 6 0.70 3.23 -6.44
N LEU A 7 1.25 2.59 -5.42
CA LEU A 7 2.66 2.74 -5.07
C LEU A 7 3.42 1.48 -5.50
N LEU A 8 4.36 1.64 -6.43
CA LEU A 8 5.12 0.55 -7.02
C LEU A 8 6.31 0.19 -6.13
N GLY A 9 6.40 -1.06 -5.69
CA GLY A 9 7.47 -1.58 -4.82
C GLY A 9 8.74 -2.00 -5.55
N VAL A 10 8.97 -1.50 -6.77
CA VAL A 10 10.04 -2.03 -7.62
C VAL A 10 11.40 -1.50 -7.15
N ALA A 11 12.34 -2.40 -6.92
CA ALA A 11 13.78 -2.13 -6.94
C ALA A 11 14.20 -1.64 -8.35
N ALA A 12 13.83 -0.42 -8.71
CA ALA A 12 14.16 0.23 -9.97
C ALA A 12 14.93 1.53 -9.70
N ILE A 13 16.11 1.38 -9.08
CA ILE A 13 17.06 2.48 -8.79
C ILE A 13 17.48 3.23 -10.08
N ALA A 14 17.20 2.71 -11.28
CA ALA A 14 17.57 3.35 -12.55
C ALA A 14 16.45 4.16 -13.25
N ALA A 15 15.18 4.08 -12.84
CA ALA A 15 14.09 4.76 -13.57
C ALA A 15 13.64 6.10 -12.96
N ALA A 16 14.03 6.40 -11.72
CA ALA A 16 13.55 7.58 -10.99
C ALA A 16 14.05 8.93 -11.54
N PHE A 17 15.15 8.95 -12.30
CA PHE A 17 15.75 10.21 -12.81
C PHE A 17 15.26 10.62 -14.21
N ALA A 18 14.46 9.80 -14.89
CA ALA A 18 13.89 10.14 -16.21
C ALA A 18 12.40 10.55 -16.17
N ALA A 19 11.70 10.34 -15.05
CA ALA A 19 10.26 10.58 -14.94
C ALA A 19 9.87 12.05 -14.71
N ALA A 20 10.82 12.94 -14.42
CA ALA A 20 10.52 14.34 -14.08
C ALA A 20 10.00 15.19 -15.27
N SER A 21 10.03 14.68 -16.51
CA SER A 21 9.53 15.39 -17.70
C SER A 21 8.39 14.68 -18.44
N ALA A 22 7.94 13.51 -17.99
CA ALA A 22 6.88 12.73 -18.65
C ALA A 22 5.53 12.91 -17.95
N HIS A 23 5.07 14.15 -17.78
CA HIS A 23 3.66 14.43 -17.53
C HIS A 23 2.88 14.03 -18.79
N ALA A 24 1.98 13.04 -18.70
CA ALA A 24 1.04 12.55 -19.72
C ALA A 24 1.42 11.31 -20.56
N GLN A 25 2.14 10.33 -19.99
CA GLN A 25 2.06 8.96 -20.51
C GLN A 25 1.18 8.13 -19.56
N SER A 26 -0.03 7.82 -20.01
CA SER A 26 -0.88 6.84 -19.34
C SER A 26 -0.35 5.46 -19.66
N PHE A 27 0.02 4.73 -18.62
CA PHE A 27 0.47 3.35 -18.71
C PHE A 27 -0.71 2.44 -18.39
N SER A 28 -0.70 1.24 -18.96
CA SER A 28 -1.65 0.19 -18.62
C SER A 28 -0.92 -0.92 -17.89
N ALA A 29 -1.49 -1.36 -16.78
CA ALA A 29 -1.04 -2.53 -16.07
C ALA A 29 -2.19 -3.47 -15.82
N THR A 30 -1.94 -4.76 -16.00
CA THR A 30 -2.95 -5.79 -15.72
C THR A 30 -2.69 -6.35 -14.34
N LEU A 31 -3.70 -6.30 -13.45
CA LEU A 31 -3.65 -7.01 -12.18
C LEU A 31 -3.68 -8.52 -12.47
N THR A 32 -2.55 -9.19 -12.31
CA THR A 32 -2.35 -10.61 -12.63
C THR A 32 -2.59 -11.51 -11.43
N GLY A 33 -2.49 -10.98 -10.21
CA GLY A 33 -2.74 -11.72 -9.00
C GLY A 33 -2.86 -10.85 -7.75
N LEU A 34 -3.08 -11.53 -6.63
CA LEU A 34 -3.03 -10.96 -5.29
C LEU A 34 -2.20 -11.91 -4.42
N GLY A 35 -1.03 -11.46 -3.94
CA GLY A 35 -0.10 -12.31 -3.22
C GLY A 35 1.23 -11.61 -2.96
N PRO A 36 1.82 -11.74 -1.75
CA PRO A 36 1.27 -12.33 -0.53
C PRO A 36 0.11 -11.50 0.05
N GLN A 37 -0.87 -12.15 0.71
CA GLN A 37 -2.06 -11.48 1.25
C GLN A 37 -2.73 -12.23 2.40
N LEU A 38 -3.43 -11.50 3.27
CA LEU A 38 -4.28 -12.06 4.32
C LEU A 38 -5.68 -11.43 4.29
N LEU A 39 -6.72 -12.24 4.48
CA LEU A 39 -8.06 -11.73 4.70
C LEU A 39 -8.14 -11.13 6.09
N THR A 40 -8.38 -9.82 6.15
CA THR A 40 -8.43 -9.06 7.40
C THR A 40 -9.72 -8.25 7.47
N THR A 41 -10.17 -8.01 8.70
CA THR A 41 -11.31 -7.16 9.05
C THR A 41 -10.83 -6.01 9.92
N GLY A 42 -11.54 -4.90 9.86
CA GLY A 42 -11.19 -3.75 10.69
C GLY A 42 -12.09 -2.56 10.46
N THR A 43 -11.62 -1.39 10.85
CA THR A 43 -12.34 -0.12 10.67
C THR A 43 -11.43 0.91 10.03
N PHE A 44 -11.99 1.71 9.13
CA PHE A 44 -11.33 2.86 8.53
C PHE A 44 -12.19 4.11 8.81
N ASN A 45 -11.69 5.07 9.58
CA ASN A 45 -12.44 6.23 10.08
C ASN A 45 -13.74 5.85 10.82
N GLY A 46 -13.69 4.77 11.60
CA GLY A 46 -14.86 4.27 12.33
C GLY A 46 -15.94 3.65 11.45
N VAL A 47 -15.71 3.51 10.14
CA VAL A 47 -16.57 2.73 9.23
C VAL A 47 -16.03 1.31 9.15
N ASP A 48 -16.91 0.33 9.31
CA ASP A 48 -16.55 -1.07 9.18
C ASP A 48 -15.99 -1.36 7.79
N TYR A 49 -14.76 -1.83 7.79
CA TYR A 49 -14.08 -2.34 6.64
C TYR A 49 -14.23 -3.86 6.66
N SER A 50 -15.30 -4.34 6.01
CA SER A 50 -15.64 -5.76 5.85
C SER A 50 -14.44 -6.58 5.39
N THR A 51 -14.42 -7.89 5.68
CA THR A 51 -13.32 -8.80 5.35
C THR A 51 -12.80 -8.58 3.93
N ARG A 52 -11.55 -8.12 3.81
CA ARG A 52 -10.89 -7.85 2.54
C ARG A 52 -9.46 -8.36 2.56
N ASN A 53 -8.96 -8.61 1.36
CA ASN A 53 -7.57 -8.93 1.15
C ASN A 53 -6.71 -7.71 1.45
N ALA A 54 -5.81 -7.84 2.43
CA ALA A 54 -4.74 -6.89 2.69
C ALA A 54 -3.42 -7.56 2.30
N GLY A 55 -2.65 -6.93 1.42
CA GLY A 55 -1.42 -7.48 0.91
C GLY A 55 -0.98 -6.84 -0.40
N ILE A 56 -0.27 -7.59 -1.21
CA ILE A 56 0.30 -7.13 -2.47
C ILE A 56 -0.68 -7.33 -3.63
N LEU A 57 -0.74 -6.29 -4.47
CA LEU A 57 -1.32 -6.33 -5.80
C LEU A 57 -0.21 -6.71 -6.79
N GLU A 58 -0.34 -7.87 -7.43
CA GLU A 58 0.64 -8.32 -8.43
C GLU A 58 0.19 -7.85 -9.81
N PHE A 59 0.99 -7.01 -10.45
CA PHE A 59 0.77 -6.58 -11.82
C PHE A 59 1.78 -7.23 -12.77
N ASP A 60 1.44 -7.24 -14.05
CA ASP A 60 2.34 -7.68 -15.13
C ASP A 60 3.71 -6.99 -15.17
N PHE A 61 3.82 -5.77 -14.61
CA PHE A 61 5.06 -5.02 -14.49
C PHE A 61 5.74 -5.13 -13.11
N GLY A 62 5.06 -5.69 -12.10
CA GLY A 62 5.59 -5.86 -10.74
C GLY A 62 4.57 -5.66 -9.62
N ASP A 63 5.08 -5.66 -8.40
CA ASP A 63 4.27 -5.67 -7.18
C ASP A 63 3.98 -4.26 -6.65
N ALA A 64 2.78 -4.07 -6.12
CA ALA A 64 2.34 -2.79 -5.58
C ALA A 64 1.48 -2.96 -4.32
N PHE A 65 1.48 -1.92 -3.49
CA PHE A 65 0.54 -1.79 -2.37
C PHE A 65 -0.58 -0.81 -2.73
N CYS A 66 -1.77 -1.07 -2.19
CA CYS A 66 -2.91 -0.17 -2.36
C CYS A 66 -2.80 1.01 -1.41
N VAL A 67 -2.83 2.24 -1.92
CA VAL A 67 -2.82 3.46 -1.09
C VAL A 67 -4.23 3.97 -0.77
N GLU A 68 -5.26 3.45 -1.43
CA GLU A 68 -6.65 3.90 -1.24
C GLU A 68 -7.56 2.74 -0.82
N ALA A 69 -7.72 2.52 0.49
CA ALA A 69 -8.56 1.44 1.04
C ALA A 69 -10.00 1.46 0.51
N GLY A 70 -10.56 2.65 0.24
CA GLY A 70 -11.94 2.82 -0.24
C GLY A 70 -12.16 2.49 -1.72
N GLN A 71 -11.10 2.39 -2.52
CA GLN A 71 -11.22 2.08 -3.95
C GLN A 71 -11.11 0.57 -4.16
N GLY A 72 -12.24 -0.09 -4.40
CA GLY A 72 -12.23 -1.49 -4.81
C GLY A 72 -11.62 -1.64 -6.20
N ILE A 73 -10.56 -2.44 -6.30
CA ILE A 73 -10.00 -2.91 -7.58
C ILE A 73 -10.61 -4.30 -7.84
N GLY A 74 -11.18 -4.51 -9.02
CA GLY A 74 -11.69 -5.80 -9.45
C GLY A 74 -10.55 -6.72 -9.87
N PHE A 75 -10.76 -8.04 -9.76
CA PHE A 75 -9.81 -9.02 -10.27
C PHE A 75 -10.48 -9.96 -11.28
N PRO A 76 -9.92 -10.15 -12.49
CA PRO A 76 -8.83 -9.39 -13.12
C PRO A 76 -9.32 -8.03 -13.65
N GLU A 77 -8.51 -6.98 -13.52
CA GLU A 77 -8.80 -5.64 -14.07
C GLU A 77 -7.51 -5.04 -14.67
N THR A 78 -7.60 -4.49 -15.88
CA THR A 78 -6.54 -3.68 -16.46
C THR A 78 -6.76 -2.23 -16.03
N LEU A 79 -5.80 -1.70 -15.27
CA LEU A 79 -5.83 -0.33 -14.79
C LEU A 79 -5.03 0.56 -15.73
N VAL A 80 -5.60 1.71 -16.06
CA VAL A 80 -4.85 2.81 -16.69
C VAL A 80 -4.39 3.73 -15.57
N TYR A 81 -3.09 3.90 -15.43
CA TYR A 81 -2.48 4.71 -14.39
C TYR A 81 -1.52 5.73 -15.00
N ASP A 82 -1.41 6.87 -14.35
CA ASP A 82 -0.38 7.86 -14.64
C ASP A 82 0.70 7.73 -13.58
N ILE A 83 1.96 7.72 -14.01
CA ILE A 83 3.09 7.79 -13.07
C ILE A 83 3.00 9.13 -12.36
N GLN A 84 2.72 9.11 -11.06
CA GLN A 84 2.76 10.29 -10.20
C GLN A 84 4.16 10.42 -9.60
N ASP A 85 4.61 11.65 -9.45
CA ASP A 85 5.81 11.92 -8.64
C ASP A 85 5.54 11.45 -7.21
N PRO A 86 6.33 10.53 -6.63
CA PRO A 86 6.17 10.10 -5.25
C PRO A 86 6.13 11.26 -4.26
N SER A 87 6.83 12.37 -4.55
CA SER A 87 6.83 13.57 -3.70
C SER A 87 5.45 14.23 -3.57
N SER A 88 4.55 13.98 -4.52
CA SER A 88 3.16 14.45 -4.50
C SER A 88 2.27 13.69 -3.51
N LEU A 89 2.71 12.52 -3.03
CA LEU A 89 2.01 11.76 -2.02
C LEU A 89 2.40 12.28 -0.63
N THR A 90 1.39 12.68 0.15
CA THR A 90 1.57 12.96 1.58
C THR A 90 2.17 11.72 2.26
N SER A 91 3.20 11.92 3.09
CA SER A 91 3.91 10.84 3.79
C SER A 91 4.70 9.86 2.91
N HIS A 92 5.08 10.24 1.68
CA HIS A 92 5.86 9.37 0.77
C HIS A 92 7.13 8.78 1.38
N ASN A 93 7.86 9.56 2.21
CA ASN A 93 9.06 9.08 2.89
C ASN A 93 8.74 7.93 3.85
N THR A 94 7.69 8.09 4.66
CA THR A 94 7.23 7.08 5.62
C THR A 94 6.76 5.82 4.90
N ILE A 95 5.95 5.98 3.85
CA ILE A 95 5.46 4.86 3.04
C ILE A 95 6.62 4.12 2.36
N SER A 96 7.61 4.84 1.83
CA SER A 96 8.80 4.22 1.22
C SER A 96 9.61 3.42 2.24
N LYS A 97 9.73 3.90 3.49
CA LYS A 97 10.38 3.14 4.56
C LYS A 97 9.57 1.90 4.95
N LEU A 98 8.25 1.97 4.99
CA LEU A 98 7.37 0.81 5.27
C LEU A 98 7.56 -0.28 4.21
N VAL A 99 7.55 0.10 2.93
CA VAL A 99 7.82 -0.83 1.82
C VAL A 99 9.25 -1.37 1.89
N GLY A 100 10.24 -0.53 2.23
CA GLY A 100 11.61 -0.99 2.47
C GLY A 100 11.71 -2.00 3.61
N GLY A 101 10.96 -1.80 4.69
CA GLY A 101 10.86 -2.75 5.80
C GLY A 101 10.27 -4.09 5.38
N TYR A 102 9.21 -4.08 4.56
CA TYR A 102 8.64 -5.29 3.96
C TYR A 102 9.66 -6.02 3.07
N LEU A 103 10.36 -5.31 2.19
CA LEU A 103 11.34 -5.92 1.28
C LEU A 103 12.52 -6.54 2.04
N ALA A 104 12.85 -6.02 3.22
CA ALA A 104 13.87 -6.55 4.11
C ALA A 104 13.38 -7.69 5.04
N SER A 105 12.07 -7.98 5.05
CA SER A 105 11.47 -9.00 5.93
C SER A 105 11.42 -10.38 5.26
N GLY A 106 10.71 -11.32 5.89
CA GLY A 106 10.44 -12.63 5.32
C GLY A 106 9.42 -12.60 4.17
N GLN A 107 8.81 -11.44 3.90
CA GLN A 107 7.82 -11.22 2.83
C GLN A 107 6.64 -12.19 2.91
N THR A 108 6.22 -12.54 4.12
CA THR A 108 5.09 -13.46 4.36
C THR A 108 3.74 -12.77 4.12
N ASP A 109 2.66 -13.55 4.07
CA ASP A 109 1.28 -13.02 4.05
C ASP A 109 1.02 -12.05 5.21
N LEU A 110 1.55 -12.37 6.38
CA LEU A 110 1.43 -11.53 7.57
C LEU A 110 2.22 -10.22 7.42
N ASP A 111 3.42 -10.26 6.84
CA ASP A 111 4.21 -9.05 6.56
C ASP A 111 3.49 -8.15 5.56
N ALA A 112 2.98 -8.72 4.47
CA ALA A 112 2.27 -7.98 3.43
C ALA A 112 1.00 -7.33 3.98
N ALA A 113 0.20 -8.07 4.76
CA ALA A 113 -0.99 -7.53 5.40
C ALA A 113 -0.63 -6.42 6.42
N ALA A 114 0.37 -6.63 7.27
CA ALA A 114 0.80 -5.65 8.25
C ALA A 114 1.27 -4.34 7.62
N VAL A 115 2.05 -4.42 6.55
CA VAL A 115 2.54 -3.24 5.81
C VAL A 115 1.40 -2.54 5.07
N GLN A 116 0.49 -3.28 4.44
CA GLN A 116 -0.69 -2.72 3.79
C GLN A 116 -1.55 -1.91 4.78
N TRP A 117 -1.78 -2.44 5.99
CA TRP A 117 -2.51 -1.78 7.06
C TRP A 117 -1.78 -0.56 7.64
N ALA A 118 -0.45 -0.64 7.78
CA ALA A 118 0.39 0.50 8.19
C ALA A 118 0.37 1.64 7.15
N ILE A 119 0.39 1.33 5.85
CA ILE A 119 0.28 2.32 4.77
C ILE A 119 -1.05 3.07 4.87
N TRP A 120 -2.16 2.35 5.09
CA TRP A 120 -3.47 2.95 5.25
C TRP A 120 -3.57 3.86 6.48
N GLU A 121 -2.99 3.45 7.60
CA GLU A 121 -2.90 4.29 8.79
C GLU A 121 -2.09 5.57 8.52
N VAL A 122 -0.92 5.47 7.86
CA VAL A 122 -0.08 6.63 7.53
C VAL A 122 -0.75 7.60 6.57
N ILE A 123 -1.55 7.10 5.63
CA ILE A 123 -2.30 7.92 4.69
C ILE A 123 -3.43 8.67 5.40
N GLN A 124 -4.05 8.02 6.39
CA GLN A 124 -5.21 8.58 7.08
C GLN A 124 -4.81 9.55 8.19
N ASP A 125 -3.83 9.16 9.03
CA ASP A 125 -3.46 9.86 10.26
C ASP A 125 -2.06 10.49 10.22
N GLY A 126 -1.26 10.19 9.20
CA GLY A 126 0.10 10.71 9.07
C GLY A 126 1.15 9.91 9.85
N THR A 127 2.27 10.57 10.18
CA THR A 127 3.35 10.00 11.01
C THR A 127 2.96 10.04 12.49
N GLY A 128 3.11 8.93 13.21
CA GLY A 128 2.62 8.74 14.59
C GLY A 128 1.28 8.04 14.72
N GLY A 129 0.69 7.58 13.61
CA GLY A 129 -0.48 6.70 13.63
C GLY A 129 -0.19 5.35 14.29
N SER A 130 -1.23 4.70 14.80
CA SER A 130 -1.15 3.39 15.45
C SER A 130 -2.45 2.65 15.27
N LEU A 131 -2.38 1.39 14.85
CA LEU A 131 -3.57 0.58 14.62
C LEU A 131 -4.34 0.23 15.90
N SER A 132 -3.78 0.54 17.06
CA SER A 132 -4.45 0.35 18.36
C SER A 132 -5.31 1.54 18.78
N THR A 133 -5.00 2.76 18.29
CA THR A 133 -5.65 4.00 18.77
C THR A 133 -6.12 4.91 17.66
N GLY A 134 -5.55 4.80 16.47
CA GLY A 134 -5.81 5.64 15.32
C GLY A 134 -7.12 5.34 14.60
N SER A 135 -7.27 6.02 13.47
CA SER A 135 -8.45 6.00 12.61
C SER A 135 -8.54 4.73 11.78
N VAL A 136 -7.42 4.04 11.53
CA VAL A 136 -7.37 2.74 10.89
C VAL A 136 -7.06 1.68 11.94
N ARG A 137 -7.89 0.64 12.02
CA ARG A 137 -7.75 -0.45 13.00
C ARG A 137 -8.01 -1.79 12.33
N VAL A 138 -7.23 -2.79 12.67
CA VAL A 138 -7.41 -4.18 12.22
C VAL A 138 -7.74 -5.05 13.42
N GLU A 139 -8.73 -5.95 13.27
CA GLU A 139 -9.18 -6.83 14.34
C GLU A 139 -8.17 -7.96 14.64
N ASP A 140 -7.37 -8.34 13.63
CA ASP A 140 -6.33 -9.35 13.79
C ASP A 140 -5.16 -8.80 14.65
N ALA A 141 -4.98 -9.40 15.83
CA ALA A 141 -3.94 -9.01 16.78
C ALA A 141 -2.52 -9.19 16.25
N SER A 142 -2.29 -10.19 15.39
CA SER A 142 -0.97 -10.46 14.80
C SER A 142 -0.65 -9.40 13.76
N VAL A 143 -1.61 -9.07 12.91
CA VAL A 143 -1.46 -8.01 11.89
C VAL A 143 -1.27 -6.65 12.56
N SER A 144 -2.11 -6.29 13.53
CA SER A 144 -1.98 -5.01 14.25
C SER A 144 -0.66 -4.87 15.00
N SER A 145 -0.21 -5.92 15.70
CA SER A 145 1.07 -5.90 16.42
C SER A 145 2.26 -5.73 15.48
N LEU A 146 2.27 -6.45 14.35
CA LEU A 146 3.35 -6.33 13.38
C LEU A 146 3.30 -4.99 12.63
N ALA A 147 2.11 -4.50 12.26
CA ALA A 147 1.93 -3.20 11.63
C ALA A 147 2.46 -2.07 12.53
N ASN A 148 2.14 -2.10 13.83
CA ASN A 148 2.68 -1.14 14.79
C ASN A 148 4.20 -1.24 14.96
N THR A 149 4.78 -2.43 14.79
CA THR A 149 6.25 -2.60 14.77
C THR A 149 6.84 -1.89 13.56
N TYR A 150 6.27 -2.08 12.36
CA TYR A 150 6.69 -1.35 11.16
C TYR A 150 6.53 0.17 11.33
N LEU A 151 5.40 0.64 11.86
CA LEU A 151 5.15 2.07 12.10
C LEU A 151 6.19 2.68 13.05
N SER A 152 6.54 1.99 14.13
CA SER A 152 7.55 2.47 15.10
C SER A 152 8.97 2.60 14.52
N GLN A 153 9.27 1.94 13.40
CA GLN A 153 10.57 1.97 12.74
C GLN A 153 10.68 3.09 11.70
N VAL A 154 9.56 3.72 11.33
CA VAL A 154 9.51 4.71 10.25
C VAL A 154 9.22 6.14 10.71
N ASP A 155 8.75 6.29 11.95
CA ASP A 155 8.64 7.58 12.67
C ASP A 155 10.00 8.31 12.81
#